data_AF-A0A1T4PXX5-F1
#
_entry.id   AF-A0A1T4PXX5-F1
#
_cell.length_a   1.000
_cell.length_b   1.000
_cell.length_c   1.000
_cell.angle_alpha   90.00
_cell.angle_beta   90.00
_cell.angle_gamma   90.00
#
_symmetry.space_group_name_H-M   'P 1'
#
loop_
_entity.id
_entity.type
_entity.pdbx_description
1 polymer ?
#
loop_
_entity_poly.entity_id
_entity_poly.type
_entity_poly.pdbx_seq_one_letter_code
_entity_poly.pdbx_strand_id
1 'polypeptide(L)'
;MKNKILPILLLFAFQSFALTLEQVKATLAECVLPRDSIEMNLRVSVKATGISQQTDIYLVNKGREKSYTEIKSGFLKQRSIVNGNKMKITDLNTSKSQIQDYNGEALGTDSYAAFHPLNSGEWSEPKFLSDDIYTIQGTIGTLYYNSKKKRIEKMESDKDGANSWTTFSYDVNNRIQKMETSVVVNGQESVVTTKILRMQKSDKIPNSLFDF
;
A
#
# COMPACT_ATOMS: atom_id res chain seq x y z
N MET A 1 -60.37 -8.98 42.71
CA MET A 1 -59.64 -9.19 41.44
C MET A 1 -59.02 -7.86 40.99
N LYS A 2 -57.70 -7.73 41.04
CA LYS A 2 -56.98 -6.60 40.44
C LYS A 2 -55.82 -7.18 39.62
N ASN A 3 -56.04 -7.32 38.32
CA ASN A 3 -55.00 -7.73 37.37
C ASN A 3 -54.07 -6.54 37.17
N LYS A 4 -52.88 -6.58 37.77
CA LYS A 4 -51.78 -5.68 37.43
C LYS A 4 -51.11 -6.24 36.18
N ILE A 5 -51.42 -5.68 35.02
CA ILE A 5 -50.66 -5.92 33.80
C ILE A 5 -49.39 -5.07 33.91
N LEU A 6 -48.26 -5.74 34.08
CA LEU A 6 -46.92 -5.14 34.07
C LEU A 6 -46.49 -4.99 32.60
N PRO A 7 -46.23 -3.78 32.09
CA PRO A 7 -45.66 -3.64 30.76
C PRO A 7 -44.18 -3.99 30.82
N ILE A 8 -43.80 -5.14 30.23
CA ILE A 8 -42.41 -5.50 29.98
C ILE A 8 -41.91 -4.56 28.87
N LEU A 9 -41.18 -3.52 29.28
CA LEU A 9 -40.41 -2.66 28.38
C LEU A 9 -39.25 -3.50 27.81
N LEU A 10 -39.45 -4.12 26.65
CA LEU A 10 -38.38 -4.71 25.85
C LEU A 10 -37.50 -3.56 25.33
N LEU A 11 -36.54 -3.15 26.15
CA LEU A 11 -35.36 -2.40 25.72
C LEU A 11 -34.56 -3.31 24.79
N PHE A 12 -34.93 -3.34 23.51
CA PHE A 12 -34.01 -3.74 22.46
C PHE A 12 -32.87 -2.73 22.47
N ALA A 13 -31.79 -3.07 23.17
CA ALA A 13 -30.51 -2.45 22.93
C ALA A 13 -30.15 -2.71 21.47
N PHE A 14 -30.46 -1.76 20.59
CA PHE A 14 -29.83 -1.67 19.29
C PHE A 14 -28.35 -1.48 19.57
N GLN A 15 -27.60 -2.58 19.69
CA GLN A 15 -26.16 -2.53 19.56
C GLN A 15 -25.92 -2.09 18.11
N SER A 16 -25.82 -0.78 17.89
CA SER A 16 -25.17 -0.27 16.70
C SER A 16 -23.76 -0.84 16.78
N PHE A 17 -23.49 -1.90 16.01
CA PHE A 17 -22.14 -2.43 15.87
C PHE A 17 -21.34 -1.33 15.19
N ALA A 18 -20.72 -0.46 16.01
CA ALA A 18 -19.76 0.51 15.52
C ALA A 18 -18.64 -0.30 14.86
N LEU A 19 -18.29 0.10 13.64
CA LEU A 19 -17.17 -0.46 12.91
C LEU A 19 -15.90 -0.33 13.77
N THR A 20 -15.23 -1.44 14.05
CA THR A 20 -14.01 -1.44 14.86
C THR A 20 -12.76 -1.36 14.01
N LEU A 21 -11.68 -0.86 14.59
CA LEU A 21 -10.38 -0.81 13.92
C LEU A 21 -9.91 -2.20 13.45
N GLU A 22 -10.12 -3.23 14.27
CA GLU A 22 -9.76 -4.61 13.91
C GLU A 22 -10.57 -5.15 12.73
N GLN A 23 -11.86 -4.80 12.62
CA GLN A 23 -12.66 -5.15 11.44
C GLN A 23 -12.13 -4.47 10.17
N VAL A 24 -11.71 -3.21 10.27
CA VAL A 24 -11.11 -2.48 9.14
C VAL A 24 -9.79 -3.13 8.73
N LYS A 25 -8.90 -3.43 9.69
CA LYS A 25 -7.62 -4.11 9.41
C LYS A 25 -7.83 -5.47 8.74
N ALA A 26 -8.73 -6.30 9.29
CA ALA A 26 -9.03 -7.60 8.70
C ALA A 26 -9.55 -7.47 7.27
N THR A 27 -10.47 -6.53 7.03
CA THR A 27 -11.04 -6.29 5.69
C THR A 27 -9.97 -5.84 4.68
N LEU A 28 -9.10 -4.92 5.07
CA LEU A 28 -8.03 -4.44 4.19
C LEU A 28 -6.98 -5.53 3.91
N ALA A 29 -6.74 -6.45 4.86
CA ALA A 29 -5.84 -7.58 4.66
C ALA A 29 -6.35 -8.60 3.62
N GLU A 30 -7.66 -8.74 3.42
CA GLU A 30 -8.24 -9.64 2.40
C GLU A 30 -7.89 -9.22 0.96
N CYS A 31 -7.58 -7.94 0.74
CA CYS A 31 -7.26 -7.40 -0.58
C CYS A 31 -5.76 -7.52 -0.94
N VAL A 32 -4.94 -8.06 -0.04
CA VAL A 32 -3.50 -8.23 -0.22
C VAL A 32 -3.20 -9.52 -0.99
N LEU A 33 -2.36 -9.44 -2.03
CA LEU A 33 -1.89 -10.63 -2.71
C LEU A 33 -0.84 -11.35 -1.84
N PRO A 34 -0.90 -12.68 -1.72
CA PRO A 34 0.11 -13.45 -1.00
C PRO A 34 1.51 -13.11 -1.53
N ARG A 35 2.44 -12.82 -0.62
CA ARG A 35 3.83 -12.46 -0.96
C ARG A 35 4.62 -13.59 -1.61
N ASP A 36 4.11 -14.82 -1.56
CA ASP A 36 4.78 -15.93 -2.19
C ASP A 36 4.50 -15.94 -3.69
N SER A 37 5.58 -15.81 -4.47
CA SER A 37 5.57 -15.90 -5.93
C SER A 37 4.72 -14.81 -6.58
N ILE A 38 5.16 -13.55 -6.48
CA ILE A 38 4.49 -12.38 -7.07
C ILE A 38 5.29 -11.87 -8.27
N GLU A 39 4.56 -11.41 -9.28
CA GLU A 39 5.09 -10.56 -10.34
C GLU A 39 4.37 -9.21 -10.33
N MET A 40 5.14 -8.13 -10.41
CA MET A 40 4.65 -6.77 -10.30
C MET A 40 5.34 -5.84 -11.31
N ASN A 41 4.54 -5.01 -11.97
CA ASN A 41 5.02 -3.86 -12.76
C ASN A 41 4.47 -2.58 -12.12
N LEU A 42 5.37 -1.70 -11.70
CA LEU A 42 5.05 -0.41 -11.13
C LEU A 42 5.58 0.72 -12.02
N ARG A 43 4.85 1.82 -12.02
CA ARG A 43 5.31 3.10 -12.54
C ARG A 43 5.16 4.15 -11.47
N VAL A 44 6.29 4.70 -11.02
CA VAL A 44 6.33 5.85 -10.13
C VAL A 44 6.62 7.09 -10.96
N SER A 45 5.86 8.15 -10.75
CA SER A 45 6.08 9.45 -11.40
C SER A 45 6.10 10.53 -10.35
N VAL A 46 7.09 11.41 -10.43
CA VAL A 46 7.23 12.57 -9.55
C VAL A 46 7.09 13.82 -10.42
N LYS A 47 6.16 14.69 -10.05
CA LYS A 47 5.97 16.00 -10.67
C LYS A 47 6.11 17.07 -9.59
N ALA A 48 7.03 17.99 -9.79
CA ALA A 48 7.24 19.17 -8.96
C ALA A 48 7.63 20.35 -9.87
N THR A 49 7.69 21.56 -9.33
CA THR A 49 8.11 22.74 -10.09
C THR A 49 9.47 22.50 -10.77
N GLY A 50 9.49 22.49 -12.11
CA GLY A 50 10.70 22.27 -12.90
C GLY A 50 11.22 20.83 -12.94
N ILE A 51 10.57 19.87 -12.28
CA ILE A 51 11.00 18.46 -12.22
C ILE A 51 9.85 17.55 -12.65
N SER A 52 10.09 16.73 -13.66
CA SER A 52 9.19 15.64 -14.04
C SER A 52 10.03 14.38 -14.25
N GLN A 53 9.85 13.39 -13.38
CA GLN A 53 10.57 12.12 -13.46
C GLN A 53 9.60 10.95 -13.48
N GLN A 54 10.00 9.89 -14.18
CA GLN A 54 9.31 8.61 -14.20
C GLN A 54 10.33 7.50 -13.96
N THR A 55 9.93 6.56 -13.10
CA THR A 55 10.66 5.35 -12.79
C THR A 55 9.73 4.17 -13.01
N ASP A 56 10.09 3.29 -13.94
CA ASP A 56 9.43 2.01 -14.16
C ASP A 56 10.19 0.93 -13.37
N ILE A 57 9.44 0.12 -12.63
CA ILE A 57 9.98 -0.94 -11.77
C ILE A 57 9.29 -2.25 -12.15
N TYR A 58 10.08 -3.25 -12.51
CA TYR A 58 9.62 -4.62 -12.66
C TYR A 58 10.19 -5.46 -11.53
N LEU A 59 9.32 -6.17 -10.81
CA LEU A 59 9.69 -6.97 -9.65
C LEU A 59 9.08 -8.36 -9.76
N VAL A 60 9.88 -9.34 -9.36
CA VAL A 60 9.49 -10.73 -9.26
C VAL A 60 10.06 -11.31 -7.98
N ASN A 61 9.19 -11.85 -7.13
CA ASN A 61 9.60 -12.60 -5.93
C ASN A 61 9.25 -14.07 -6.08
N LYS A 62 10.03 -14.95 -5.47
CA LYS A 62 9.74 -16.39 -5.34
C LYS A 62 10.11 -16.85 -3.94
N GLY A 63 9.11 -17.11 -3.10
CA GLY A 63 9.32 -17.27 -1.66
C GLY A 63 9.91 -16.00 -1.02
N ARG A 64 10.61 -16.18 0.11
CA ARG A 64 11.20 -15.07 0.90
C ARG A 64 12.65 -14.74 0.53
N GLU A 65 13.32 -15.62 -0.20
CA GLU A 65 14.77 -15.59 -0.37
C GLU A 65 15.22 -15.27 -1.79
N LYS A 66 14.27 -15.20 -2.74
CA LYS A 66 14.58 -14.94 -4.14
C LYS A 66 13.78 -13.78 -4.66
N SER A 67 14.48 -12.77 -5.17
CA SER A 67 13.87 -11.64 -5.83
C SER A 67 14.67 -11.23 -7.06
N TYR A 68 13.96 -10.71 -8.04
CA TYR A 68 14.50 -10.11 -9.24
C TYR A 68 13.83 -8.75 -9.37
N THR A 69 14.62 -7.72 -9.61
CA THR A 69 14.12 -6.35 -9.76
C THR A 69 14.86 -5.65 -10.87
N GLU A 70 14.13 -5.01 -11.78
CA GLU A 70 14.67 -4.02 -12.71
C GLU A 70 14.07 -2.66 -12.42
N ILE A 71 14.93 -1.66 -12.26
CA ILE A 71 14.56 -0.25 -12.11
C ILE A 71 15.05 0.49 -13.36
N LYS A 72 14.15 1.20 -14.02
CA LYS A 72 14.45 2.02 -15.21
C LYS A 72 13.91 3.42 -15.00
N SER A 73 14.83 4.39 -14.93
CA SER A 73 14.54 5.82 -14.85
C SER A 73 15.53 6.59 -15.74
N GLY A 74 15.39 7.91 -15.80
CA GLY A 74 16.30 8.77 -16.56
C GLY A 74 17.75 8.74 -16.07
N PHE A 75 18.00 8.44 -14.79
CA PHE A 75 19.32 8.48 -14.16
C PHE A 75 19.80 7.13 -13.62
N LEU A 76 18.90 6.17 -13.42
CA LEU A 76 19.20 4.84 -12.90
C LEU A 76 18.58 3.77 -13.80
N LYS A 77 19.43 2.91 -14.35
CA LYS A 77 19.02 1.65 -14.98
C LYS A 77 19.77 0.51 -14.32
N GLN A 78 19.08 -0.22 -13.45
CA GLN A 78 19.70 -1.23 -12.60
C GLN A 78 18.87 -2.51 -12.61
N ARG A 79 19.55 -3.65 -12.56
CA ARG A 79 18.98 -4.93 -12.22
C ARG A 79 19.58 -5.43 -10.91
N SER A 80 18.74 -5.91 -10.02
CA SER A 80 19.13 -6.60 -8.79
C SER A 80 18.56 -8.02 -8.78
N ILE A 81 19.38 -8.99 -8.41
CA ILE A 81 18.98 -10.39 -8.23
C ILE A 81 19.38 -10.79 -6.82
N VAL A 82 18.41 -11.18 -6.00
CA VAL A 82 18.62 -11.74 -4.67
C VAL A 82 18.43 -13.24 -4.74
N ASN A 83 19.35 -13.98 -4.12
CA ASN A 83 19.25 -15.41 -3.94
C ASN A 83 19.89 -15.79 -2.59
N GLY A 84 19.05 -16.04 -1.60
CA GLY A 84 19.46 -16.27 -0.22
C GLY A 84 20.08 -15.01 0.41
N ASN A 85 21.30 -15.15 0.92
CA ASN A 85 22.05 -14.09 1.59
C ASN A 85 22.97 -13.28 0.66
N LYS A 86 22.78 -13.42 -0.66
CA LYS A 86 23.57 -12.69 -1.66
C LYS A 86 22.67 -11.87 -2.57
N MET A 87 23.19 -10.73 -3.00
CA MET A 87 22.59 -9.91 -4.04
C MET A 87 23.61 -9.61 -5.13
N LYS A 88 23.23 -9.86 -6.39
CA LYS A 88 23.93 -9.34 -7.56
C LYS A 88 23.26 -8.06 -8.01
N ILE A 89 24.02 -6.97 -8.11
CA ILE A 89 23.58 -5.70 -8.68
C ILE A 89 24.30 -5.50 -9.99
N THR A 90 23.56 -5.18 -11.06
CA THR A 90 24.08 -4.91 -12.39
C THR A 90 23.59 -3.55 -12.86
N ASP A 91 24.52 -2.66 -13.22
CA ASP A 91 24.23 -1.44 -13.96
C ASP A 91 23.92 -1.81 -15.42
N LEU A 92 22.71 -1.52 -15.86
CA LEU A 92 22.22 -1.90 -17.19
C LEU A 92 22.74 -0.98 -18.30
N ASN A 93 23.32 0.18 -17.98
CA ASN A 93 23.98 1.03 -18.96
C ASN A 93 25.40 0.54 -19.24
N THR A 94 26.14 0.13 -18.21
CA THR A 94 27.56 -0.25 -18.32
C THR A 94 27.80 -1.76 -18.34
N SER A 95 26.78 -2.56 -18.05
CA SER A 95 26.86 -4.01 -17.82
C SER A 95 27.81 -4.42 -16.69
N LYS A 96 28.31 -3.47 -15.89
CA LYS A 96 29.14 -3.77 -14.72
C LYS A 96 28.27 -4.37 -13.63
N SER A 97 28.76 -5.42 -12.99
CA SER A 97 28.06 -6.08 -11.90
C SER A 97 28.93 -6.30 -10.68
N GLN A 98 28.31 -6.26 -9.51
CA GLN A 98 28.91 -6.62 -8.24
C GLN A 98 28.01 -7.60 -7.50
N ILE A 99 28.62 -8.47 -6.70
CA ILE A 99 27.92 -9.38 -5.78
C ILE A 99 28.29 -8.95 -4.38
N GLN A 100 27.29 -8.77 -3.53
CA GLN A 100 27.44 -8.37 -2.14
C GLN A 100 26.63 -9.26 -1.21
N ASP A 101 26.99 -9.24 0.07
CA ASP A 101 26.15 -9.80 1.12
C ASP A 101 24.82 -9.04 1.20
N TYR A 102 23.76 -9.77 1.49
CA TYR A 102 22.42 -9.26 1.63
C TYR A 102 21.81 -9.76 2.93
N ASN A 103 21.33 -8.83 3.74
CA ASN A 103 20.81 -9.07 5.08
C ASN A 103 19.32 -9.46 5.11
N GLY A 104 18.68 -9.62 3.94
CA GLY A 104 17.27 -9.99 3.86
C GLY A 104 16.31 -8.80 3.99
N GLU A 105 16.78 -7.56 4.06
CA GLU A 105 15.90 -6.39 4.05
C GLU A 105 15.12 -6.33 2.74
N ALA A 106 13.82 -6.60 2.82
CA ALA A 106 12.92 -6.58 1.67
C ALA A 106 13.14 -5.30 0.84
N LEU A 107 13.32 -5.46 -0.48
CA LEU A 107 13.36 -4.31 -1.37
C LEU A 107 12.07 -3.53 -1.14
N GLY A 108 12.16 -2.21 -0.87
CA GLY A 108 11.01 -1.40 -0.44
C GLY A 108 9.79 -1.47 -1.36
N THR A 109 9.98 -1.95 -2.58
CA THR A 109 8.95 -2.28 -3.58
C THR A 109 7.98 -3.38 -3.15
N ASP A 110 8.39 -4.31 -2.27
CA ASP A 110 7.51 -5.35 -1.71
C ASP A 110 6.40 -4.77 -0.83
N SER A 111 6.62 -3.56 -0.30
CA SER A 111 5.62 -2.84 0.50
C SER A 111 4.36 -2.51 -0.30
N TYR A 112 4.45 -2.38 -1.63
CA TYR A 112 3.30 -2.11 -2.50
C TYR A 112 2.38 -3.32 -2.66
N ALA A 113 2.91 -4.54 -2.57
CA ALA A 113 2.11 -5.77 -2.66
C ALA A 113 1.21 -5.95 -1.44
N ALA A 114 1.64 -5.41 -0.30
CA ALA A 114 0.99 -5.51 0.99
C ALA A 114 0.75 -4.13 1.60
N PHE A 115 0.38 -3.14 0.76
CA PHE A 115 0.11 -1.79 1.22
C PHE A 115 -1.04 -1.81 2.21
N HIS A 116 -0.73 -1.53 3.47
CA HIS A 116 -1.68 -1.54 4.56
C HIS A 116 -1.25 -0.49 5.59
N PRO A 117 -1.69 0.76 5.45
CA PRO A 117 -1.18 1.88 6.24
C PRO A 117 -1.48 1.73 7.74
N LEU A 118 -2.50 0.95 8.10
CA LEU A 118 -2.85 0.67 9.50
C LEU A 118 -1.90 -0.35 10.19
N ASN A 119 -0.91 -0.91 9.48
CA ASN A 119 0.08 -1.83 10.06
C ASN A 119 1.24 -1.11 10.74
N SER A 120 1.34 0.21 10.60
CA SER A 120 2.38 1.02 11.23
C SER A 120 1.77 2.20 11.97
N GLY A 121 2.41 2.62 13.06
CA GLY A 121 1.94 3.71 13.91
C GLY A 121 0.74 3.35 14.79
N GLU A 122 0.28 4.34 15.54
CA GLU A 122 -0.89 4.21 16.41
C GLU A 122 -2.11 4.79 15.70
N TRP A 123 -3.25 4.11 15.85
CA TRP A 123 -4.51 4.46 15.21
C TRP A 123 -5.65 4.40 16.22
N SER A 124 -6.54 5.39 16.14
CA SER A 124 -7.77 5.45 16.90
C SER A 124 -8.88 4.60 16.28
N GLU A 125 -9.95 4.37 17.04
CA GLU A 125 -11.14 3.68 16.54
C GLU A 125 -11.85 4.49 15.44
N PRO A 126 -12.48 3.83 14.45
CA PRO A 126 -13.22 4.48 13.38
C PRO A 126 -14.35 5.37 13.93
N LYS A 127 -14.40 6.61 13.46
CA LYS A 127 -15.48 7.56 13.75
C LYS A 127 -16.31 7.77 12.50
N PHE A 128 -17.62 7.62 12.62
CA PHE A 128 -18.53 7.90 11.51
C PHE A 128 -18.41 9.37 11.08
N LEU A 129 -18.28 9.61 9.77
CA LEU A 129 -18.25 10.95 9.20
C LEU A 129 -19.55 11.24 8.44
N SER A 130 -19.84 10.47 7.39
CA SER A 130 -21.01 10.65 6.52
C SER A 130 -21.21 9.44 5.62
N ASP A 131 -22.46 9.11 5.29
CA ASP A 131 -22.82 8.01 4.39
C ASP A 131 -22.18 6.67 4.80
N ASP A 132 -21.24 6.18 3.99
CA ASP A 132 -20.46 4.95 4.25
C ASP A 132 -19.03 5.27 4.72
N ILE A 133 -18.70 6.53 5.02
CA ILE A 133 -17.35 7.01 5.32
C ILE A 133 -17.10 7.10 6.82
N TYR A 134 -16.00 6.50 7.25
CA TYR A 134 -15.43 6.60 8.59
C TYR A 134 -14.05 7.25 8.53
N THR A 135 -13.73 8.07 9.53
CA THR A 135 -12.38 8.61 9.74
C THR A 135 -11.66 7.79 10.79
N ILE A 136 -10.37 7.52 10.55
CA ILE A 136 -9.48 6.82 11.48
C ILE A 136 -8.24 7.69 11.62
N GLN A 137 -8.08 8.32 12.78
CA GLN A 137 -6.98 9.23 13.04
C GLN A 137 -5.79 8.44 13.60
N GLY A 138 -4.59 8.70 13.09
CA GLY A 138 -3.36 8.07 13.56
C GLY A 138 -2.16 8.99 13.50
N THR A 139 -0.99 8.48 13.89
CA THR A 139 0.25 9.27 13.99
C THR A 139 0.77 9.78 12.66
N ILE A 140 0.42 9.12 11.54
CA ILE A 140 0.85 9.50 10.19
C ILE A 140 -0.20 10.34 9.44
N GLY A 141 -1.39 10.53 10.01
CA GLY A 141 -2.48 11.29 9.39
C GLY A 141 -3.87 10.75 9.70
N THR A 142 -4.87 11.24 8.97
CA THR A 142 -6.25 10.78 9.01
C THR A 142 -6.56 9.95 7.78
N LEU A 143 -7.07 8.73 7.99
CA LEU A 143 -7.51 7.83 6.95
C LEU A 143 -9.03 7.90 6.81
N TYR A 144 -9.52 7.91 5.57
CA TYR A 144 -10.94 7.91 5.25
C TYR A 144 -11.31 6.55 4.64
N TYR A 145 -12.07 5.77 5.38
CA TYR A 145 -12.46 4.41 5.01
C TYR A 145 -13.92 4.35 4.58
N ASN A 146 -14.20 3.74 3.43
CA ASN A 146 -15.56 3.46 2.98
C ASN A 146 -15.97 2.05 3.41
N SER A 147 -16.93 1.93 4.33
CA SER A 147 -17.38 0.67 4.92
C SER A 147 -18.13 -0.21 3.92
N LYS A 148 -18.93 0.39 3.05
CA LYS A 148 -19.69 -0.32 2.02
C LYS A 148 -18.79 -0.88 0.92
N LYS A 149 -17.83 -0.09 0.45
CA LYS A 149 -16.84 -0.47 -0.57
C LYS A 149 -15.63 -1.19 0.02
N LYS A 150 -15.54 -1.29 1.36
CA LYS A 150 -14.48 -2.01 2.07
C LYS A 150 -13.06 -1.56 1.70
N ARG A 151 -12.81 -0.25 1.61
CA ARG A 151 -11.54 0.30 1.12
C ARG A 151 -11.23 1.70 1.62
N ILE A 152 -9.97 2.13 1.44
CA ILE A 152 -9.51 3.48 1.77
C ILE A 152 -9.79 4.43 0.61
N GLU A 153 -10.53 5.52 0.82
CA GLU A 153 -10.78 6.49 -0.26
C GLU A 153 -9.67 7.54 -0.34
N LYS A 154 -9.18 8.01 0.82
CA LYS A 154 -8.07 8.96 0.90
C LYS A 154 -7.36 8.93 2.26
N MET A 155 -6.18 9.53 2.30
CA MET A 155 -5.45 9.85 3.52
C MET A 155 -5.01 11.30 3.49
N GLU A 156 -5.03 11.97 4.63
CA GLU A 156 -4.59 13.36 4.78
C GLU A 156 -3.63 13.46 5.96
N SER A 157 -2.60 14.29 5.84
CA SER A 157 -1.68 14.57 6.94
C SER A 157 -1.24 16.02 6.87
N ASP A 158 -1.29 16.70 8.00
CA ASP A 158 -0.65 18.00 8.21
C ASP A 158 0.47 17.77 9.22
N LYS A 159 1.71 17.87 8.75
CA LYS A 159 2.89 17.64 9.58
C LYS A 159 3.99 18.62 9.19
N ASP A 160 4.56 19.28 10.19
CA ASP A 160 5.71 20.18 10.05
C ASP A 160 5.50 21.29 8.99
N GLY A 161 4.26 21.79 8.85
CA GLY A 161 3.88 22.80 7.86
C GLY A 161 3.73 22.29 6.42
N ALA A 162 3.80 20.97 6.23
CA ALA A 162 3.52 20.30 4.98
C ALA A 162 2.12 19.66 5.02
N ASN A 163 1.26 20.09 4.11
CA ASN A 163 -0.03 19.45 3.89
C ASN A 163 0.13 18.37 2.84
N SER A 164 -0.30 17.16 3.14
CA SER A 164 -0.31 16.06 2.19
C SER A 164 -1.67 15.39 2.10
N TRP A 165 -2.06 15.04 0.89
CA TRP A 165 -3.23 14.21 0.64
C TRP A 165 -2.88 13.09 -0.33
N THR A 166 -3.34 11.90 -0.02
CA THR A 166 -3.18 10.72 -0.85
C THR A 166 -4.55 10.22 -1.27
N THR A 167 -4.75 10.03 -2.57
CA THR A 167 -5.96 9.41 -3.12
C THR A 167 -5.63 8.06 -3.75
N PHE A 168 -6.63 7.18 -3.73
CA PHE A 168 -6.48 5.80 -4.21
C PHE A 168 -7.47 5.56 -5.35
N SER A 169 -7.01 4.88 -6.40
CA SER A 169 -7.87 4.32 -7.45
C SER A 169 -7.77 2.81 -7.43
N TYR A 170 -8.89 2.14 -7.73
CA TYR A 170 -9.07 0.71 -7.58
C TYR A 170 -9.49 0.07 -8.90
N ASP A 171 -9.09 -1.19 -9.10
CA ASP A 171 -9.61 -2.01 -10.19
C ASP A 171 -11.02 -2.54 -9.90
N VAL A 172 -11.57 -3.32 -10.84
CA VAL A 172 -12.91 -3.94 -10.72
C VAL A 172 -13.03 -4.94 -9.55
N ASN A 173 -11.91 -5.43 -9.03
CA ASN A 173 -11.83 -6.37 -7.90
C ASN A 173 -11.50 -5.66 -6.58
N ASN A 174 -11.59 -4.31 -6.56
CA ASN A 174 -11.28 -3.49 -5.40
C ASN A 174 -9.82 -3.55 -4.94
N ARG A 175 -8.89 -3.87 -5.85
CA ARG A 175 -7.45 -3.82 -5.57
C ARG A 175 -6.89 -2.47 -5.96
N ILE A 176 -5.96 -1.95 -5.16
CA ILE A 176 -5.31 -0.67 -5.46
C ILE A 176 -4.60 -0.77 -6.82
N GLN A 177 -4.91 0.17 -7.71
CA GLN A 177 -4.30 0.30 -9.03
C GLN A 177 -3.45 1.57 -9.13
N LYS A 178 -3.83 2.63 -8.41
CA LYS A 178 -3.10 3.91 -8.39
C LYS A 178 -3.13 4.51 -7.00
N MET A 179 -2.01 5.07 -6.59
CA MET A 179 -1.88 5.95 -5.44
C MET A 179 -1.32 7.28 -5.93
N GLU A 180 -1.94 8.39 -5.55
CA GLU A 180 -1.48 9.73 -5.89
C GLU A 180 -1.39 10.55 -4.62
N THR A 181 -0.16 10.84 -4.20
CA THR A 181 0.17 11.66 -3.04
C THR A 181 0.60 13.02 -3.52
N SER A 182 -0.11 14.06 -3.11
CA SER A 182 0.30 15.44 -3.32
C SER A 182 0.75 16.03 -2.00
N VAL A 183 1.86 16.75 -2.02
CA VAL A 183 2.45 17.41 -0.86
C VAL A 183 2.61 18.89 -1.21
N VAL A 184 2.02 19.76 -0.40
CA VAL A 184 2.14 21.21 -0.54
C VAL A 184 2.97 21.76 0.60
N VAL A 185 4.04 22.47 0.24
CA VAL A 185 4.90 23.20 1.17
C VAL A 185 5.07 24.62 0.62
N ASN A 186 4.77 25.63 1.43
CA ASN A 186 4.89 27.05 1.04
C ASN A 186 4.20 27.40 -0.29
N GLY A 187 3.04 26.80 -0.56
CA GLY A 187 2.26 27.02 -1.78
C GLY A 187 2.79 26.32 -3.03
N GLN A 188 3.87 25.54 -2.93
CA GLN A 188 4.37 24.71 -4.04
C GLN A 188 3.92 23.26 -3.85
N GLU A 189 3.34 22.68 -4.89
CA GLU A 189 2.86 21.31 -4.90
C GLU A 189 3.88 20.36 -5.55
N SER A 190 4.10 19.22 -4.91
CA SER A 190 4.77 18.06 -5.48
C SER A 190 3.85 16.87 -5.46
N VAL A 191 3.66 16.22 -6.61
CA VAL A 191 2.78 15.07 -6.79
C VAL A 191 3.61 13.83 -7.09
N VAL A 192 3.47 12.81 -6.25
CA VAL A 192 4.00 11.47 -6.45
C VAL A 192 2.85 10.55 -6.84
N THR A 193 2.93 9.96 -8.03
CA THR A 193 1.97 8.98 -8.51
C THR A 193 2.62 7.60 -8.61
N THR A 194 2.08 6.62 -7.91
CA THR A 194 2.43 5.21 -8.08
C THR A 194 1.29 4.49 -8.79
N LYS A 195 1.55 3.91 -9.96
CA LYS A 195 0.62 3.07 -10.71
C LYS A 195 1.07 1.62 -10.66
N ILE A 196 0.17 0.72 -10.31
CA ILE A 196 0.35 -0.72 -10.43
C ILE A 196 -0.17 -1.11 -11.82
N LEU A 197 0.75 -1.31 -12.76
CA LEU A 197 0.43 -1.66 -14.14
C LEU A 197 0.05 -3.13 -14.28
N ARG A 198 0.68 -3.98 -13.48
CA ARG A 198 0.40 -5.41 -13.40
C ARG A 198 0.73 -5.90 -11.99
N MET A 199 -0.11 -6.76 -11.44
CA MET A 199 0.18 -7.47 -10.21
C MET A 199 -0.53 -8.82 -10.25
N GLN A 200 0.23 -9.90 -10.17
CA GLN A 200 -0.29 -11.25 -10.28
C GLN A 200 0.53 -12.24 -9.46
N LYS A 201 -0.11 -13.35 -9.08
CA LYS A 201 0.61 -14.54 -8.65
C LYS A 201 1.36 -15.12 -9.85
N SER A 202 2.57 -15.59 -9.60
CA SER A 202 3.51 -16.03 -10.64
C SER A 202 4.17 -17.35 -10.23
N ASP A 203 3.33 -18.37 -10.04
CA ASP A 203 3.76 -19.74 -9.69
C ASP A 203 4.70 -20.38 -10.74
N LYS A 204 4.83 -19.76 -11.91
CA LYS A 204 5.57 -20.27 -13.07
C LYS A 204 6.92 -19.58 -13.30
N ILE A 205 7.42 -18.78 -12.36
CA ILE A 205 8.72 -18.10 -12.51
C ILE A 205 9.84 -19.15 -12.52
N PRO A 206 10.66 -19.22 -13.60
CA PRO A 206 11.77 -20.15 -13.68
C PRO A 206 12.84 -19.78 -12.65
N ASN A 207 13.47 -20.79 -12.04
CA ASN A 207 14.55 -20.57 -11.08
C ASN A 207 15.75 -19.83 -11.70
N SER A 208 15.97 -20.00 -13.01
CA SER A 208 17.07 -19.36 -13.73
C SER A 208 17.00 -17.84 -13.78
N LEU A 209 15.84 -17.24 -13.46
CA LEU A 209 15.72 -15.78 -13.31
C LEU A 209 16.55 -15.26 -12.12
N PHE A 210 16.86 -16.12 -11.15
CA PHE A 210 17.55 -15.77 -9.91
C PHE A 210 19.02 -16.23 -9.87
N ASP A 211 19.54 -16.68 -11.02
CA ASP A 211 20.95 -17.05 -11.16
C ASP A 211 21.82 -15.80 -11.34
N PHE A 212 23.07 -15.87 -10.89
CA PHE A 212 24.05 -14.78 -10.99
C PHE A 212 24.81 -14.82 -12.32
#